data_AF-A0A0A1N4A3-F1
#
_entry.id   AF-A0A0A1N4A3-F1
#
_cell.length_a   1.000
_cell.length_b   1.000
_cell.length_c   1.000
_cell.angle_alpha   90.00
_cell.angle_beta   90.00
_cell.angle_gamma   90.00
#
_symmetry.space_group_name_H-M   'P 1'
#
loop_
_entity.id
_entity.type
_entity.pdbx_description
1 polymer ?
#
loop_
_entity_poly.entity_id
_entity_poly.type
_entity_poly.pdbx_seq_one_letter_code
_entity_poly.pdbx_strand_id
1 'polypeptide(L)'
;MTSLATLIYYPRSIGLLSTGLFSGMTAAVSTISVPSIKASKDPLPTFVTTYKQGAKFAITTILTATVSNGYCYYKTKDNKYLYAALLAFFSGPWTAFVIAPVNNQLFALQKDDSYNINQVNQLVDKWAVLHSVRAIAGAAAFLVSVMM
;
A
#
# COMPACT_ATOMS: atom_id res chain seq x y z
N MET A 1 11.80 -29.90 21.82
CA MET A 1 10.49 -29.59 21.19
C MET A 1 10.35 -28.08 21.12
N THR A 2 10.30 -27.48 19.94
CA THR A 2 10.11 -26.04 19.78
C THR A 2 8.65 -25.69 20.09
N SER A 3 8.41 -24.77 21.03
CA SER A 3 7.04 -24.35 21.35
C SER A 3 6.39 -23.62 20.17
N LEU A 4 5.05 -23.66 20.07
CA LEU A 4 4.31 -22.90 19.05
C LEU A 4 4.64 -21.40 19.12
N ALA A 5 4.83 -20.85 20.33
CA ALA A 5 5.22 -19.46 20.55
C ALA A 5 6.58 -19.13 19.92
N THR A 6 7.57 -20.03 20.07
CA THR A 6 8.89 -19.87 19.45
C THR A 6 8.80 -19.96 17.92
N LEU A 7 7.93 -20.82 17.40
CA LEU A 7 7.77 -21.03 15.95
C LEU A 7 7.20 -19.81 15.23
N ILE A 8 6.31 -19.06 15.88
CA ILE A 8 5.64 -17.90 15.28
C ILE A 8 6.27 -16.55 15.65
N TYR A 9 7.23 -16.50 16.58
CA TYR A 9 7.80 -15.26 17.08
C TYR A 9 8.35 -14.34 15.98
N TYR A 10 9.22 -14.89 15.12
CA TYR A 10 9.79 -14.15 13.99
C TYR A 10 8.75 -13.74 12.95
N PRO A 11 7.91 -14.65 12.40
CA PRO A 11 6.91 -14.26 11.42
C PRO A 11 5.88 -13.28 11.99
N ARG A 12 5.44 -13.42 13.25
CA ARG A 12 4.54 -12.43 13.89
C ARG A 12 5.20 -11.05 13.93
N SER A 13 6.46 -10.97 14.34
CA SER A 13 7.20 -9.69 14.40
C SER A 13 7.36 -9.05 13.02
N ILE A 14 7.70 -9.85 12.00
CA ILE A 14 7.83 -9.38 10.61
C ILE A 14 6.47 -8.93 10.08
N GLY A 15 5.40 -9.66 10.37
CA GLY A 15 4.03 -9.32 9.97
C GLY A 15 3.57 -7.99 10.58
N LEU A 16 3.81 -7.79 11.88
CA LEU A 16 3.52 -6.54 12.58
C LEU A 16 4.32 -5.36 12.02
N LEU A 17 5.63 -5.52 11.86
CA LEU A 17 6.48 -4.48 11.30
C LEU A 17 6.03 -4.10 9.88
N SER A 18 5.77 -5.10 9.04
CA SER A 18 5.40 -4.89 7.63
C SER A 18 4.04 -4.20 7.49
N THR A 19 3.04 -4.60 8.28
CA THR A 19 1.72 -3.95 8.28
C THR A 19 1.81 -2.52 8.82
N GLY A 20 2.61 -2.28 9.86
CA GLY A 20 2.84 -0.94 10.41
C GLY A 20 3.53 -0.01 9.41
N LEU A 21 4.61 -0.47 8.77
CA LEU A 21 5.31 0.29 7.73
C LEU A 21 4.38 0.61 6.54
N PHE A 22 3.60 -0.37 6.08
CA PHE A 22 2.65 -0.17 4.99
C PHE A 22 1.53 0.82 5.37
N SER A 23 0.97 0.71 6.57
CA SER A 23 -0.03 1.64 7.09
C SER A 23 0.52 3.06 7.20
N GLY A 24 1.70 3.23 7.81
CA GLY A 24 2.32 4.55 7.97
C GLY A 24 2.66 5.19 6.62
N MET A 25 3.20 4.41 5.70
CA MET A 25 3.48 4.88 4.34
C MET A 25 2.22 5.32 3.60
N THR A 26 1.17 4.49 3.60
CA THR A 26 -0.07 4.83 2.87
C THR A 26 -0.76 6.05 3.45
N ALA A 27 -0.71 6.23 4.78
CA ALA A 27 -1.13 7.46 5.44
C ALA A 27 -0.29 8.67 5.01
N ALA A 28 1.04 8.55 4.99
CA ALA A 28 1.94 9.61 4.54
C ALA A 28 1.70 10.01 3.08
N VAL A 29 1.32 9.05 2.22
CA VAL A 29 0.94 9.38 0.83
C VAL A 29 -0.29 10.30 0.81
N SER A 30 -1.32 10.01 1.61
CA SER A 30 -2.52 10.83 1.66
C SER A 30 -2.30 12.20 2.31
N THR A 31 -1.48 12.29 3.34
CA THR A 31 -1.30 13.53 4.13
C THR A 31 -0.15 14.41 3.67
N ILE A 32 0.88 13.84 3.04
CA ILE A 32 2.08 14.56 2.62
C ILE A 32 2.22 14.52 1.11
N SER A 33 2.23 13.32 0.50
CA SER A 33 2.57 13.20 -0.92
C SER A 33 1.50 13.79 -1.84
N VAL A 34 0.21 13.48 -1.63
CA VAL A 34 -0.90 14.02 -2.44
C VAL A 34 -0.93 15.54 -2.38
N PRO A 35 -0.90 16.20 -1.20
CA PRO A 35 -0.81 17.65 -1.13
C PRO A 35 0.43 18.22 -1.83
N SER A 36 1.59 17.57 -1.68
CA SER A 36 2.84 18.01 -2.31
C SER A 36 2.79 17.90 -3.84
N ILE A 37 2.17 16.84 -4.38
CA ILE A 37 1.95 16.69 -5.83
C ILE A 37 1.02 17.79 -6.34
N LYS A 38 -0.05 18.10 -5.61
CA LYS A 38 -1.02 19.13 -6.03
C LYS A 38 -0.48 20.56 -5.89
N ALA A 39 0.46 20.78 -4.98
CA ALA A 39 1.10 22.07 -4.78
C ALA A 39 2.26 22.34 -5.76
N SER A 40 2.73 21.34 -6.50
CA SER A 40 3.81 21.56 -7.46
C SER A 40 3.32 22.32 -8.69
N LYS A 41 4.22 23.11 -9.29
CA LYS A 41 3.96 23.85 -10.54
C LYS A 41 3.50 22.90 -11.65
N ASP A 42 4.10 21.71 -11.68
CA ASP A 42 3.75 20.61 -12.57
C ASP A 42 3.55 19.34 -11.73
N PRO A 43 2.32 18.81 -11.62
CA PRO A 43 2.01 17.63 -10.82
C PRO A 43 2.56 16.32 -11.42
N LEU A 44 2.79 16.24 -12.73
CA LEU A 44 3.05 14.96 -13.39
C LEU A 44 4.42 14.37 -13.03
N PRO A 45 5.55 15.09 -13.14
CA PRO A 45 6.87 14.57 -12.77
C PRO A 45 6.96 14.20 -11.28
N THR A 46 6.35 15.02 -10.42
CA THR A 46 6.28 14.79 -8.97
C THR A 46 5.51 13.50 -8.70
N PHE A 47 4.32 13.34 -9.29
CA PHE A 47 3.52 12.11 -9.17
C PHE A 47 4.32 10.87 -9.58
N VAL A 48 4.95 10.90 -10.76
CA VAL A 48 5.68 9.74 -11.30
C VAL A 48 6.82 9.33 -10.37
N THR A 49 7.58 10.31 -9.87
CA THR A 49 8.71 10.07 -8.96
C THR A 49 8.23 9.46 -7.65
N THR A 50 7.23 10.08 -7.02
CA THR A 50 6.61 9.60 -5.79
C THR A 50 6.04 8.19 -5.96
N TYR A 51 5.30 7.93 -7.04
CA TYR A 51 4.69 6.63 -7.29
C TYR A 51 5.75 5.54 -7.50
N LYS A 52 6.79 5.78 -8.30
CA LYS A 52 7.82 4.77 -8.59
C LYS A 52 8.59 4.34 -7.33
N GLN A 53 8.88 5.29 -6.44
CA GLN A 53 9.54 4.99 -5.17
C GLN A 53 8.58 4.28 -4.21
N GLY A 54 7.35 4.80 -4.07
CA GLY A 54 6.34 4.23 -3.20
C GLY A 54 5.89 2.83 -3.60
N ALA A 55 5.74 2.54 -4.89
CA ALA A 55 5.31 1.23 -5.38
C ALA A 55 6.27 0.11 -4.97
N LYS A 56 7.58 0.35 -5.02
CA LYS A 56 8.61 -0.64 -4.64
C LYS A 56 8.54 -0.98 -3.15
N PHE A 57 8.39 0.02 -2.29
CA PHE A 57 8.29 -0.23 -0.86
C PHE A 57 6.93 -0.85 -0.49
N ALA A 58 5.85 -0.43 -1.15
CA ALA A 58 4.52 -0.98 -0.95
C ALA A 58 4.46 -2.48 -1.29
N ILE A 59 5.00 -2.91 -2.44
CA ILE A 59 4.96 -4.33 -2.81
C ILE A 59 5.75 -5.20 -1.83
N THR A 60 6.93 -4.74 -1.38
CA THR A 60 7.73 -5.46 -0.39
C THR A 60 6.96 -5.65 0.91
N THR A 61 6.40 -4.56 1.46
CA THR A 61 5.68 -4.60 2.74
C THR A 61 4.36 -5.38 2.66
N ILE A 62 3.63 -5.30 1.53
CA ILE A 62 2.43 -6.11 1.28
C ILE A 62 2.78 -7.61 1.27
N LEU A 63 3.82 -8.01 0.53
CA LEU A 63 4.20 -9.41 0.41
C LEU A 63 4.71 -9.98 1.73
N THR A 64 5.59 -9.27 2.43
CA THR A 64 6.09 -9.73 3.73
C THR A 64 4.98 -9.78 4.77
N ALA A 65 4.08 -8.79 4.83
CA ALA A 65 2.92 -8.83 5.71
C ALA A 65 2.01 -10.02 5.41
N THR A 66 1.70 -10.27 4.14
CA THR A 66 0.80 -11.34 3.71
C THR A 66 1.37 -12.72 4.05
N VAL A 67 2.63 -12.97 3.67
CA VAL A 67 3.28 -14.28 3.88
C VAL A 67 3.49 -14.54 5.37
N SER A 68 3.97 -13.56 6.12
CA SER A 68 4.26 -13.75 7.55
C SER A 68 2.99 -13.97 8.38
N ASN A 69 1.93 -13.19 8.14
CA ASN A 69 0.64 -13.41 8.80
C ASN A 69 -0.02 -14.72 8.32
N GLY A 70 0.04 -15.03 7.02
CA GLY A 70 -0.46 -16.30 6.48
C GLY A 70 0.23 -17.52 7.09
N TYR A 71 1.54 -17.45 7.33
CA TYR A 71 2.28 -18.49 8.04
C TYR A 71 1.82 -18.64 9.50
N CYS A 72 1.61 -17.53 10.20
CA CYS A 72 1.10 -17.55 11.56
C CYS A 72 -0.29 -18.20 11.62
N TYR A 73 -1.21 -17.80 10.72
CA TYR A 73 -2.51 -18.45 10.58
C TYR A 73 -2.37 -19.96 10.30
N TYR A 74 -1.48 -20.34 9.39
CA TYR A 74 -1.27 -21.76 9.07
C TYR A 74 -0.90 -22.59 10.31
N LYS A 75 -0.10 -22.02 11.24
CA LYS A 75 0.36 -22.67 12.48
C LYS A 75 -0.62 -22.57 13.65
N THR A 76 -1.30 -21.45 13.84
CA THR A 76 -2.16 -21.21 15.01
C THR A 76 -3.64 -21.46 14.74
N LYS A 77 -4.05 -21.37 13.46
CA LYS A 77 -5.47 -21.31 13.02
C LYS A 77 -6.25 -20.13 13.62
N ASP A 78 -5.57 -19.13 14.18
CA ASP A 78 -6.21 -17.91 14.66
C ASP A 78 -6.55 -17.00 13.48
N ASN A 79 -7.84 -16.76 13.29
CA ASN A 79 -8.39 -15.98 12.19
C ASN A 79 -7.90 -14.52 12.15
N LYS A 80 -7.41 -13.96 13.25
CA LYS A 80 -6.83 -12.60 13.24
C LYS A 80 -5.66 -12.51 12.26
N TYR A 81 -4.79 -13.53 12.24
CA TYR A 81 -3.68 -13.60 11.28
C TYR A 81 -4.18 -13.72 9.84
N LEU A 82 -5.27 -14.46 9.62
CA LEU A 82 -5.89 -14.56 8.30
C LEU A 82 -6.43 -13.20 7.84
N TYR A 83 -7.13 -12.47 8.70
CA TYR A 83 -7.66 -11.14 8.39
C TYR A 83 -6.54 -10.14 8.08
N ALA A 84 -5.48 -10.11 8.89
CA ALA A 84 -4.31 -9.26 8.63
C ALA A 84 -3.66 -9.59 7.28
N ALA A 85 -3.51 -10.87 6.95
CA ALA A 85 -2.95 -11.32 5.67
C ALA A 85 -3.83 -10.90 4.48
N LEU A 86 -5.15 -11.12 4.56
CA LEU A 86 -6.08 -10.79 3.48
C LEU A 86 -6.19 -9.28 3.25
N LEU A 87 -6.24 -8.48 4.32
CA LEU A 87 -6.28 -7.02 4.22
C LEU A 87 -5.00 -6.43 3.62
N ALA A 88 -3.83 -6.98 3.99
CA ALA A 88 -2.57 -6.61 3.34
C ALA A 88 -2.57 -7.01 1.86
N PHE A 89 -2.91 -8.27 1.56
CA PHE A 89 -2.93 -8.82 0.21
C PHE A 89 -3.87 -8.03 -0.71
N PHE A 90 -5.05 -7.63 -0.24
CA PHE A 90 -6.04 -6.87 -0.99
C PHE A 90 -5.47 -5.64 -1.73
N SER A 91 -4.48 -4.97 -1.12
CA SER A 91 -3.83 -3.81 -1.75
C SER A 91 -3.15 -4.13 -3.08
N GLY A 92 -2.69 -5.37 -3.29
CA GLY A 92 -2.09 -5.83 -4.53
C GLY A 92 -3.11 -5.85 -5.69
N PRO A 93 -4.15 -6.69 -5.64
CA PRO A 93 -5.20 -6.72 -6.66
C PRO A 93 -5.89 -5.37 -6.86
N TRP A 94 -6.18 -4.63 -5.78
CA TRP A 94 -6.74 -3.28 -5.90
C TRP A 94 -5.85 -2.35 -6.72
N THR A 95 -4.53 -2.40 -6.49
CA THR A 95 -3.58 -1.63 -7.28
C THR A 95 -3.56 -2.07 -8.74
N ALA A 96 -3.51 -3.38 -8.99
CA ALA A 96 -3.39 -3.94 -10.35
C ALA A 96 -4.63 -3.68 -11.22
N PHE A 97 -5.84 -3.81 -10.65
CA PHE A 97 -7.08 -3.74 -11.43
C PHE A 97 -7.77 -2.38 -11.36
N VAL A 98 -7.61 -1.62 -10.28
CA VAL A 98 -8.37 -0.38 -10.05
C VAL A 98 -7.50 0.87 -10.15
N ILE A 99 -6.30 0.85 -9.57
CA ILE A 99 -5.39 2.03 -9.61
C ILE A 99 -4.58 2.06 -10.91
N ALA A 100 -4.12 0.91 -11.41
CA ALA A 100 -3.26 0.83 -12.58
C ALA A 100 -3.84 1.52 -13.83
N PRO A 101 -5.15 1.47 -14.14
CA PRO A 101 -5.72 2.23 -15.25
C PRO A 101 -5.49 3.74 -15.16
N VAL A 102 -5.54 4.31 -13.94
CA VAL A 102 -5.27 5.74 -13.70
C VAL A 102 -3.77 6.03 -13.81
N ASN A 103 -2.93 5.17 -13.22
CA ASN A 103 -1.47 5.31 -13.33
C ASN A 103 -1.01 5.25 -14.79
N ASN A 104 -1.58 4.34 -15.58
CA ASN A 104 -1.22 4.18 -16.98
C ASN A 104 -1.60 5.41 -17.81
N GLN A 105 -2.72 6.08 -17.49
CA GLN A 105 -3.08 7.36 -18.12
C GLN A 105 -2.06 8.45 -17.76
N LEU A 106 -1.68 8.57 -16.48
CA LEU A 106 -0.64 9.51 -16.06
C LEU A 106 0.72 9.22 -16.73
N PHE A 107 1.13 7.95 -16.82
CA PHE A 107 2.37 7.57 -17.50
C PHE A 107 2.33 7.76 -19.01
N ALA A 108 1.15 7.69 -19.63
CA ALA A 108 0.99 8.01 -21.04
C ALA A 108 1.19 9.51 -21.28
N LEU A 109 0.60 10.37 -20.43
CA LEU A 109 0.78 11.82 -20.50
C LEU A 109 2.24 12.24 -20.30
N GLN A 110 3.04 11.47 -19.55
CA GLN A 110 4.46 11.77 -19.36
C GLN A 110 5.27 11.72 -20.66
N LYS A 111 4.77 11.01 -21.68
CA LYS A 111 5.41 10.88 -22.99
C LYS A 111 4.94 11.91 -24.01
N ASP A 112 3.99 12.76 -23.63
CA ASP A 112 3.44 13.85 -24.45
C ASP A 112 4.14 15.15 -24.03
N ASP A 113 4.68 15.92 -24.97
CA ASP A 113 5.36 17.18 -24.66
C ASP A 113 4.37 18.35 -24.43
N SER A 114 3.07 18.13 -24.65
CA SER A 114 2.03 19.16 -24.68
C SER A 114 0.80 18.83 -23.83
N TYR A 115 0.93 17.93 -22.84
CA TYR A 115 -0.21 17.47 -22.05
C TYR A 115 -0.91 18.59 -21.26
N ASN A 116 -2.19 18.39 -21.01
CA ASN A 116 -3.02 19.34 -20.27
C ASN A 116 -2.85 19.15 -18.75
N ILE A 117 -2.34 20.18 -18.06
CA ILE A 117 -2.15 20.18 -16.59
C ILE A 117 -3.47 19.94 -15.83
N ASN A 118 -4.61 20.44 -16.33
CA ASN A 118 -5.90 20.22 -15.68
C ASN A 118 -6.31 18.75 -15.74
N GLN A 119 -6.01 18.06 -16.84
CA GLN A 119 -6.24 16.62 -16.97
C GLN A 119 -5.37 15.83 -15.97
N VAL A 120 -4.10 16.21 -15.81
CA VAL A 120 -3.23 15.58 -14.80
C VAL A 120 -3.80 15.76 -13.40
N ASN A 121 -4.24 16.96 -13.03
CA ASN A 121 -4.83 17.22 -11.72
C ASN A 121 -6.08 16.35 -11.45
N GLN A 122 -6.97 16.22 -12.44
CA GLN A 122 -8.15 15.34 -12.33
C GLN A 122 -7.76 13.87 -12.12
N LEU A 123 -6.73 13.40 -12.82
CA LEU A 123 -6.23 12.03 -12.66
C LEU A 123 -5.55 11.83 -11.30
N VAL A 124 -4.82 12.82 -10.80
CA VAL A 124 -4.21 12.80 -9.46
C VAL A 124 -5.30 12.79 -8.38
N ASP A 125 -6.37 13.56 -8.53
CA ASP A 125 -7.49 13.56 -7.59
C ASP A 125 -8.20 12.20 -7.57
N LYS A 126 -8.47 11.63 -8.74
CA LYS A 126 -9.02 10.27 -8.87
C LYS A 126 -8.11 9.24 -8.21
N TRP A 127 -6.80 9.32 -8.48
CA TRP A 127 -5.81 8.45 -7.87
C TRP A 127 -5.79 8.56 -6.35
N ALA A 128 -5.86 9.77 -5.79
CA ALA A 128 -5.87 10.02 -4.35
C ALA A 128 -7.08 9.35 -3.67
N VAL A 129 -8.26 9.43 -4.29
CA VAL A 129 -9.47 8.74 -3.80
C VAL A 129 -9.26 7.22 -3.82
N LEU A 130 -8.76 6.66 -4.92
CA LEU A 130 -8.53 5.20 -5.01
C LEU A 130 -7.43 4.71 -4.05
N HIS A 131 -6.42 5.54 -3.79
CA HIS A 131 -5.35 5.23 -2.84
C HIS A 131 -5.87 5.24 -1.39
N SER A 132 -6.85 6.08 -1.06
CA SER A 132 -7.45 6.10 0.29
C SER A 132 -8.02 4.74 0.72
N VAL A 133 -8.57 3.97 -0.22
CA VAL A 133 -9.05 2.60 0.03
C VAL A 133 -7.91 1.68 0.46
N ARG A 134 -6.72 1.83 -0.13
CA ARG A 134 -5.52 1.09 0.29
C ARG A 134 -5.04 1.54 1.66
N ALA A 135 -5.09 2.83 1.96
CA ALA A 135 -4.72 3.36 3.26
C ALA A 135 -5.62 2.79 4.36
N ILE A 136 -6.94 2.73 4.13
CA ILE A 136 -7.90 2.13 5.06
C ILE A 136 -7.61 0.64 5.25
N ALA A 137 -7.41 -0.11 4.15
CA ALA A 137 -7.09 -1.54 4.24
C ALA A 137 -5.76 -1.81 4.97
N GLY A 138 -4.73 -1.01 4.69
CA GLY A 138 -3.43 -1.09 5.37
C GLY A 138 -3.52 -0.77 6.86
N ALA A 139 -4.27 0.27 7.23
CA ALA A 139 -4.52 0.62 8.62
C ALA A 139 -5.31 -0.48 9.35
N ALA A 140 -6.34 -1.04 8.72
CA ALA A 140 -7.09 -2.16 9.28
C ALA A 140 -6.20 -3.39 9.48
N ALA A 141 -5.34 -3.73 8.51
CA ALA A 141 -4.39 -4.84 8.64
C ALA A 141 -3.44 -4.64 9.83
N PHE A 142 -2.92 -3.41 10.00
CA PHE A 142 -2.06 -3.07 11.13
C PHE A 142 -2.78 -3.14 12.47
N LEU A 143 -4.00 -2.59 12.58
CA LEU A 143 -4.80 -2.65 13.81
C LEU A 143 -5.12 -4.08 14.21
N VAL A 144 -5.52 -4.92 13.25
CA VAL A 144 -5.68 -6.36 13.51
C VAL A 144 -4.37 -6.96 14.00
N SER A 145 -3.25 -6.60 13.36
CA SER A 145 -1.94 -7.16 13.72
C SER A 145 -1.45 -6.78 15.11
N VAL A 146 -1.86 -5.62 15.65
CA VAL A 146 -1.53 -5.19 17.02
C VAL A 146 -2.30 -6.00 18.08
N MET A 147 -3.47 -6.55 17.73
CA MET A 147 -4.34 -7.29 18.66
C MET A 147 -4.06 -8.80 18.75
N MET A 148 -2.97 -9.27 18.14
CA MET A 148 -2.54 -10.69 18.09
C MET A 148 -1.35 -10.93 18.98
#